data_AF-A0A9E2XWU4-F1
#
_entry.id   AF-A0A9E2XWU4-F1
#
_cell.length_a   1.000
_cell.length_b   1.000
_cell.length_c   1.000
_cell.angle_alpha   90.00
_cell.angle_beta   90.00
_cell.angle_gamma   90.00
#
_symmetry.space_group_name_H-M   'P 1'
#
loop_
_entity.id
_entity.type
_entity.pdbx_description
1 polymer ?
#
loop_
_entity_poly.entity_id
_entity_poly.type
_entity_poly.pdbx_seq_one_letter_code
_entity_poly.pdbx_strand_id
1 'polypeptide(L)'
;MGAIGAKAKPDPQALAQRVFSAVIQTDYGEFDGLVPAIFPALGAAGVAALKTRLLAALPKRPAQDRYDHRAAAVQGALQDLADGEGDVDAYIALVPAEARTRSTVAAAIGRRLLKAGRAAEAIAALECALPEARQQARDRDGLVGEGVGADWESVYLEALDATGRGEHAQRLRWAAFEERLSAERLRAYLQKLPDFEDVLAEERAMDHALAFRNFSTALYFLHTWPAHRHAARLVLARHAEIDGNLYYLLDPAARSLEGADPLAATLLRRAMIEDTLSGAKSKRYRHAARHLAECQSLAPLISDDGPFETHAAFVARLRAGHGRKIGFWTLTADTAGVRPSIPAASQ
;
A
#
# COMPACT_ATOMS: atom_id res chain seq x y z
N MET A 1 -2.17 29.54 1.92
CA MET A 1 -1.78 30.87 1.40
C MET A 1 -2.16 31.11 -0.07
N GLY A 2 -2.33 30.09 -0.93
CA GLY A 2 -2.61 30.28 -2.37
C GLY A 2 -3.93 31.01 -2.72
N ALA A 3 -5.01 30.81 -1.94
CA ALA A 3 -6.32 31.41 -2.25
C ALA A 3 -6.42 32.92 -1.92
N ILE A 4 -5.57 33.44 -1.01
CA ILE A 4 -5.59 34.85 -0.60
C ILE A 4 -4.71 35.71 -1.52
N GLY A 5 -3.66 35.14 -2.13
CA GLY A 5 -2.74 35.84 -3.03
C GLY A 5 -3.35 36.30 -4.36
N ALA A 6 -4.27 35.52 -4.94
CA ALA A 6 -4.86 35.81 -6.26
C ALA A 6 -5.72 37.10 -6.27
N LYS A 7 -6.32 37.49 -5.14
CA LYS A 7 -7.15 38.71 -5.04
C LYS A 7 -6.34 40.00 -4.86
N ALA A 8 -5.06 39.91 -4.47
CA ALA A 8 -4.25 41.06 -4.10
C ALA A 8 -3.55 41.76 -5.29
N LYS A 9 -3.60 41.18 -6.52
CA LYS A 9 -2.85 41.65 -7.71
C LYS A 9 -1.42 42.13 -7.37
N PRO A 10 -0.61 41.30 -6.69
CA PRO A 10 0.75 41.69 -6.33
C PRO A 10 1.57 42.00 -7.60
N ASP A 11 2.51 42.94 -7.51
CA ASP A 11 3.47 43.17 -8.59
C ASP A 11 4.19 41.85 -8.95
N PRO A 12 4.07 41.36 -10.19
CA PRO A 12 4.65 40.08 -10.60
C PRO A 12 6.17 40.00 -10.37
N GLN A 13 6.90 41.11 -10.53
CA GLN A 13 8.35 41.15 -10.31
C GLN A 13 8.70 41.07 -8.82
N ALA A 14 8.02 41.84 -7.97
CA ALA A 14 8.20 41.78 -6.53
C ALA A 14 7.83 40.40 -5.97
N LEU A 15 6.75 39.78 -6.46
CA LEU A 15 6.36 38.44 -6.04
C LEU A 15 7.39 37.40 -6.46
N ALA A 16 7.87 37.44 -7.71
CA ALA A 16 8.93 36.56 -8.20
C ALA A 16 10.21 36.69 -7.36
N GLN A 17 10.61 37.91 -7.01
CA GLN A 17 11.77 38.14 -6.15
C GLN A 17 11.61 37.54 -4.76
N ARG A 18 10.42 37.70 -4.14
CA ARG A 18 10.15 37.12 -2.81
C ARG A 18 10.19 35.59 -2.82
N VAL A 19 9.60 34.97 -3.84
CA VAL A 19 9.64 33.51 -4.00
C VAL A 19 11.07 33.04 -4.22
N PHE A 20 11.83 33.71 -5.10
CA PHE A 20 13.25 33.40 -5.32
C PHE A 20 14.07 33.48 -4.02
N SER A 21 13.90 34.55 -3.24
CA SER A 21 14.59 34.72 -1.96
C SER A 21 14.26 33.61 -0.96
N ALA A 22 13.02 33.14 -0.90
CA ALA A 22 12.63 32.01 -0.06
C ALA A 22 13.30 30.70 -0.53
N VAL A 23 13.30 30.43 -1.83
CA VAL A 23 13.90 29.21 -2.41
C VAL A 23 15.41 29.13 -2.12
N ILE A 24 16.16 30.22 -2.27
CA ILE A 24 17.61 30.20 -2.06
C ILE A 24 18.04 30.17 -0.58
N GLN A 25 17.13 30.50 0.34
CA GLN A 25 17.35 30.46 1.79
C GLN A 25 16.92 29.12 2.41
N THR A 26 16.41 28.18 1.60
CA THR A 26 15.92 26.89 2.07
C THR A 26 17.10 25.95 2.33
N ASP A 27 17.39 25.67 3.60
CA ASP A 27 18.45 24.72 3.99
C ASP A 27 17.91 23.28 4.14
N TYR A 28 16.63 23.11 4.48
CA TYR A 28 16.02 21.79 4.81
C TYR A 28 14.62 21.55 4.20
N GLY A 29 14.32 22.07 3.01
CA GLY A 29 13.04 21.81 2.31
C GLY A 29 11.81 22.50 2.93
N GLU A 30 12.02 23.49 3.79
CA GLU A 30 10.97 24.21 4.53
C GLU A 30 9.95 24.92 3.63
N PHE A 31 10.32 25.14 2.36
CA PHE A 31 9.50 25.78 1.34
C PHE A 31 9.15 24.84 0.18
N ASP A 32 9.29 23.53 0.35
CA ASP A 32 8.84 22.54 -0.62
C ASP A 32 7.33 22.75 -0.90
N GLY A 33 6.96 22.82 -2.18
CA GLY A 33 5.58 23.10 -2.59
C GLY A 33 5.16 24.57 -2.58
N LEU A 34 6.06 25.51 -2.25
CA LEU A 34 5.79 26.96 -2.36
C LEU A 34 5.51 27.39 -3.80
N VAL A 35 6.34 26.96 -4.76
CA VAL A 35 6.24 27.35 -6.16
C VAL A 35 4.92 26.87 -6.78
N PRO A 36 4.49 25.61 -6.64
CA PRO A 36 3.19 25.16 -7.12
C PRO A 36 2.02 25.94 -6.49
N ALA A 37 2.10 26.25 -5.19
CA ALA A 37 1.02 26.96 -4.48
C ALA A 37 0.85 28.42 -4.92
N ILE A 38 1.93 29.07 -5.35
CA ILE A 38 1.93 30.48 -5.77
C ILE A 38 1.90 30.65 -7.29
N PHE A 39 2.11 29.58 -8.06
CA PHE A 39 2.14 29.60 -9.52
C PHE A 39 0.96 30.36 -10.15
N PRO A 40 -0.32 30.14 -9.75
CA PRO A 40 -1.44 30.87 -10.33
C PRO A 40 -1.41 32.39 -10.07
N ALA A 41 -0.77 32.82 -8.98
CA ALA A 41 -0.68 34.22 -8.58
C ALA A 41 0.52 34.96 -9.21
N LEU A 42 1.52 34.24 -9.74
CA LEU A 42 2.68 34.84 -10.40
C LEU A 42 2.31 35.48 -11.75
N GLY A 43 1.38 34.88 -12.48
CA GLY A 43 1.08 35.24 -13.87
C GLY A 43 2.30 35.06 -14.80
N ALA A 44 2.11 35.25 -16.11
CA ALA A 44 3.16 35.00 -17.10
C ALA A 44 4.44 35.83 -16.85
N ALA A 45 4.30 37.10 -16.48
CA ALA A 45 5.42 37.99 -16.19
C ALA A 45 6.21 37.56 -14.94
N GLY A 46 5.51 37.13 -13.87
CA GLY A 46 6.14 36.67 -12.64
C GLY A 46 6.84 35.32 -12.81
N VAL A 47 6.24 34.41 -13.58
CA VAL A 47 6.85 33.11 -13.93
C VAL A 47 8.15 33.32 -14.72
N ALA A 48 8.13 34.14 -15.78
CA ALA A 48 9.34 34.44 -16.56
C ALA A 48 10.44 35.11 -15.73
N ALA A 49 10.04 36.01 -14.82
CA ALA A 49 10.93 36.71 -13.90
C ALA A 49 11.58 35.75 -12.89
N LEU A 50 10.81 34.81 -12.33
CA LEU A 50 11.30 33.80 -11.39
C LEU A 50 12.21 32.78 -12.10
N LYS A 51 11.79 32.28 -13.27
CA LYS A 51 12.55 31.32 -14.10
C LYS A 51 13.93 31.87 -14.44
N THR A 52 14.02 33.12 -14.91
CA THR A 52 15.30 33.79 -15.22
C THR A 52 16.23 33.83 -14.00
N ARG A 53 15.70 34.18 -12.81
CA ARG A 53 16.48 34.25 -11.57
C ARG A 53 16.98 32.88 -11.12
N LEU A 54 16.13 31.86 -11.19
CA LEU A 54 16.48 30.49 -10.83
C LEU A 54 17.53 29.89 -11.78
N LEU A 55 17.38 30.09 -13.10
CA LEU A 55 18.38 29.65 -14.08
C LEU A 55 19.74 30.31 -13.86
N ALA A 56 19.76 31.61 -13.52
CA ALA A 56 21.00 32.32 -13.19
C ALA A 56 21.64 31.84 -11.88
N ALA A 57 20.86 31.22 -10.98
CA ALA A 57 21.31 30.70 -9.70
C ALA A 57 21.76 29.23 -9.76
N LEU A 58 21.54 28.53 -10.88
CA LEU A 58 22.03 27.15 -11.04
C LEU A 58 23.57 27.13 -11.02
N PRO A 59 24.18 26.20 -10.27
CA PRO A 59 25.63 26.08 -10.25
C PRO A 59 26.14 25.61 -11.62
N LYS A 60 27.21 26.24 -12.11
CA LYS A 60 27.85 25.89 -13.40
C LYS A 60 28.59 24.55 -13.37
N ARG A 61 28.84 23.99 -12.19
CA ARG A 61 29.47 22.69 -11.97
C ARG A 61 28.78 21.97 -10.80
N PRO A 62 28.57 20.65 -10.88
CA PRO A 62 28.05 19.87 -9.76
C PRO A 62 29.03 19.91 -8.58
N ALA A 63 28.51 19.94 -7.36
CA ALA A 63 29.32 19.85 -6.15
C ALA A 63 30.04 18.49 -6.10
N GLN A 64 31.36 18.51 -5.83
CA GLN A 64 32.20 17.29 -5.89
C GLN A 64 32.15 16.46 -4.60
N ASP A 65 31.95 17.07 -3.42
CA ASP A 65 32.12 16.38 -2.12
C ASP A 65 30.93 16.51 -1.15
N ARG A 66 29.96 17.40 -1.38
CA ARG A 66 28.84 17.63 -0.45
C ARG A 66 27.53 17.90 -1.19
N TYR A 67 26.43 17.38 -0.65
CA TYR A 67 25.08 17.69 -1.14
C TYR A 67 24.82 19.20 -1.05
N ASP A 68 24.51 19.81 -2.19
CA ASP A 68 24.20 21.24 -2.30
C ASP A 68 22.69 21.45 -2.20
N HIS A 69 22.23 21.71 -0.97
CA HIS A 69 20.81 21.95 -0.65
C HIS A 69 20.23 23.10 -1.47
N ARG A 70 21.03 24.15 -1.72
CA ARG A 70 20.60 25.31 -2.50
C ARG A 70 20.42 24.96 -3.96
N ALA A 71 21.37 24.22 -4.55
CA ALA A 71 21.24 23.75 -5.93
C ALA A 71 20.02 22.84 -6.10
N ALA A 72 19.78 21.94 -5.15
CA ALA A 72 18.60 21.08 -5.14
C ALA A 72 17.29 21.87 -5.04
N ALA A 73 17.22 22.88 -4.16
CA ALA A 73 16.05 23.75 -4.03
C ALA A 73 15.78 24.57 -5.30
N VAL A 74 16.82 25.11 -5.93
CA VAL A 74 16.70 25.83 -7.22
C VAL A 74 16.22 24.90 -8.33
N GLN A 75 16.75 23.68 -8.39
CA GLN A 75 16.34 22.68 -9.37
C GLN A 75 14.88 22.23 -9.16
N GLY A 76 14.46 21.99 -7.92
CA GLY A 76 13.07 21.69 -7.57
C GLY A 76 12.13 22.83 -7.96
N ALA A 77 12.48 24.07 -7.66
CA ALA A 77 11.68 25.24 -8.04
C ALA A 77 11.55 25.40 -9.57
N LEU A 78 12.60 25.08 -10.34
CA LEU A 78 12.54 25.08 -11.81
C LEU A 78 11.65 23.96 -12.35
N GLN A 79 11.68 22.79 -11.72
CA GLN A 79 10.79 21.67 -12.04
C GLN A 79 9.32 22.00 -11.75
N ASP A 80 9.05 22.64 -10.61
CA ASP A 80 7.71 23.10 -10.25
C ASP A 80 7.18 24.17 -11.22
N LEU A 81 8.05 25.07 -11.71
CA LEU A 81 7.67 26.02 -12.75
C LEU A 81 7.34 25.31 -14.07
N ALA A 82 8.18 24.37 -14.49
CA ALA A 82 7.93 23.58 -15.70
C ALA A 82 6.60 22.81 -15.61
N ASP A 83 6.28 22.26 -14.45
CA ASP A 83 4.99 21.60 -14.19
C ASP A 83 3.80 22.56 -14.27
N GLY A 84 3.94 23.75 -13.70
CA GLY A 84 2.91 24.79 -13.79
C GLY A 84 2.69 25.29 -15.21
N GLU A 85 3.77 25.39 -16.00
CA GLU A 85 3.73 25.77 -17.42
C GLU A 85 3.22 24.63 -18.33
N GLY A 86 3.18 23.39 -17.82
CA GLY A 86 2.92 22.19 -18.62
C GLY A 86 4.06 21.83 -19.58
N ASP A 87 5.26 22.36 -19.34
CA ASP A 87 6.45 22.16 -20.17
C ASP A 87 7.22 20.90 -19.73
N VAL A 88 6.78 19.76 -20.25
CA VAL A 88 7.35 18.45 -19.90
C VAL A 88 8.82 18.34 -20.33
N ASP A 89 9.21 18.94 -21.45
CA ASP A 89 10.58 18.87 -21.95
C ASP A 89 11.54 19.69 -21.07
N ALA A 90 11.11 20.88 -20.60
CA ALA A 90 11.88 21.64 -19.62
C ALA A 90 12.05 20.87 -18.30
N TYR A 91 11.00 20.18 -17.83
CA TYR A 91 11.11 19.31 -16.65
C TYR A 91 12.15 18.21 -16.86
N ILE A 92 12.07 17.48 -17.98
CA ILE A 92 13.00 16.38 -18.30
C ILE A 92 14.44 16.88 -18.44
N ALA A 93 14.65 18.04 -19.07
CA ALA A 93 15.97 18.66 -19.22
C ALA A 93 16.64 18.97 -17.88
N LEU A 94 15.86 19.26 -16.83
CA LEU A 94 16.34 19.49 -15.48
C LEU A 94 16.67 18.19 -14.72
N VAL A 95 16.28 17.01 -15.22
CA VAL A 95 16.60 15.73 -14.57
C VAL A 95 17.94 15.18 -15.10
N PRO A 96 18.95 14.96 -14.24
CA PRO A 96 20.23 14.36 -14.62
C PRO A 96 20.06 12.99 -15.27
N ALA A 97 20.89 12.64 -16.25
CA ALA A 97 20.75 11.40 -17.01
C ALA A 97 20.82 10.15 -16.13
N GLU A 98 21.70 10.15 -15.13
CA GLU A 98 21.90 9.07 -14.18
C GLU A 98 20.64 8.87 -13.32
N ALA A 99 20.01 9.97 -12.91
CA ALA A 99 18.81 9.96 -12.10
C ALA A 99 17.58 9.41 -12.82
N ARG A 100 17.54 9.43 -14.16
CA ARG A 100 16.42 8.91 -14.98
C ARG A 100 16.29 7.39 -14.93
N THR A 101 17.35 6.69 -14.54
CA THR A 101 17.32 5.23 -14.36
C THR A 101 16.64 4.80 -13.06
N ARG A 102 16.33 5.76 -12.16
CA ARG A 102 15.62 5.48 -10.91
C ARG A 102 14.12 5.30 -11.16
N SER A 103 13.53 4.22 -10.64
CA SER A 103 12.12 3.87 -10.86
C SER A 103 11.15 5.01 -10.51
N THR A 104 11.40 5.72 -9.40
CA THR A 104 10.58 6.86 -8.96
C THR A 104 10.67 8.07 -9.90
N VAL A 105 11.86 8.36 -10.41
CA VAL A 105 12.09 9.48 -11.34
C VAL A 105 11.51 9.17 -12.70
N ALA A 106 11.72 7.94 -13.20
CA ALA A 106 11.13 7.48 -14.45
C ALA A 106 9.60 7.49 -14.38
N ALA A 107 8.99 7.08 -13.26
CA ALA A 107 7.55 7.18 -13.03
C ALA A 107 7.04 8.64 -13.08
N ALA A 108 7.77 9.55 -12.43
CA ALA A 108 7.45 10.98 -12.43
C ALA A 108 7.52 11.60 -13.84
N ILE A 109 8.52 11.24 -14.63
CA ILE A 109 8.64 11.65 -16.04
C ILE A 109 7.50 11.04 -16.87
N GLY A 110 7.25 9.74 -16.71
CA GLY A 110 6.20 9.00 -17.42
C GLY A 110 4.81 9.59 -17.21
N ARG A 111 4.44 9.95 -15.98
CA ARG A 111 3.16 10.63 -15.68
C ARG A 111 2.99 11.94 -16.44
N ARG A 112 4.05 12.75 -16.48
CA ARG A 112 4.02 14.04 -17.17
C ARG A 112 3.85 13.85 -18.68
N LEU A 113 4.58 12.91 -19.26
CA LEU A 113 4.46 12.54 -20.67
C LEU A 113 3.07 12.00 -21.00
N LEU A 114 2.49 11.15 -20.16
CA LEU A 114 1.12 10.65 -20.34
C LEU A 114 0.08 11.76 -20.29
N LYS A 115 0.18 12.68 -19.32
CA LYS A 115 -0.71 13.85 -19.23
C LYS A 115 -0.63 14.74 -20.46
N ALA A 116 0.53 14.80 -21.12
CA ALA A 116 0.74 15.51 -22.38
C ALA A 116 0.36 14.71 -23.64
N GLY A 117 -0.18 13.49 -23.50
CA GLY A 117 -0.53 12.62 -24.64
C GLY A 117 0.66 11.94 -25.33
N ARG A 118 1.86 12.03 -24.74
CA ARG A 118 3.13 11.50 -25.29
C ARG A 118 3.43 10.09 -24.76
N ALA A 119 2.47 9.18 -24.91
CA ALA A 119 2.53 7.85 -24.29
C ALA A 119 3.73 6.99 -24.76
N ALA A 120 4.12 7.09 -26.03
CA ALA A 120 5.27 6.34 -26.55
C ALA A 120 6.60 6.78 -25.89
N GLU A 121 6.75 8.08 -25.63
CA GLU A 121 7.92 8.61 -24.95
C GLU A 121 7.90 8.27 -23.46
N ALA A 122 6.71 8.18 -22.85
CA ALA A 122 6.56 7.69 -21.49
C ALA A 122 7.09 6.25 -21.35
N ILE A 123 6.75 5.36 -22.29
CA ILE A 123 7.29 3.98 -22.33
C ILE A 123 8.81 4.00 -22.38
N ALA A 124 9.40 4.76 -23.30
CA ALA A 124 10.85 4.83 -23.46
C ALA A 124 11.56 5.32 -22.18
N ALA A 125 11.01 6.35 -21.52
CA ALA A 125 11.53 6.86 -20.26
C ALA A 125 11.43 5.83 -19.12
N LEU A 126 10.34 5.06 -19.06
CA LEU A 126 10.13 4.04 -18.05
C LEU A 126 11.05 2.84 -18.25
N GLU A 127 11.28 2.41 -19.49
CA GLU A 127 12.13 1.26 -19.82
C GLU A 127 13.59 1.47 -19.38
N CYS A 128 14.08 2.72 -19.31
CA CYS A 128 15.39 3.04 -18.75
C CYS A 128 15.55 2.63 -17.26
N ALA A 129 14.45 2.53 -16.51
CA ALA A 129 14.45 2.15 -15.09
C ALA A 129 13.98 0.71 -14.84
N LEU A 130 13.67 -0.06 -15.89
CA LEU A 130 13.15 -1.43 -15.80
C LEU A 130 14.05 -2.38 -14.98
N PRO A 131 15.40 -2.36 -15.08
CA PRO A 131 16.25 -3.25 -14.28
C PRO A 131 16.12 -3.02 -12.78
N GLU A 132 16.07 -1.76 -12.33
CA GLU A 132 15.92 -1.42 -10.91
C GLU A 132 14.50 -1.75 -10.42
N ALA A 133 13.47 -1.43 -11.20
CA ALA A 133 12.09 -1.75 -10.86
C ALA A 133 11.89 -3.26 -10.64
N ARG A 134 12.52 -4.10 -11.48
CA ARG A 134 12.51 -5.57 -11.32
C ARG A 134 13.26 -6.04 -10.09
N GLN A 135 14.37 -5.40 -9.72
CA GLN A 135 15.10 -5.73 -8.51
C GLN A 135 14.28 -5.38 -7.26
N GLN A 136 13.72 -4.17 -7.20
CA GLN A 136 12.86 -3.73 -6.10
C GLN A 136 11.64 -4.63 -5.92
N ALA A 137 11.06 -5.13 -7.01
CA ALA A 137 9.95 -6.08 -6.98
C ALA A 137 10.32 -7.43 -6.33
N ARG A 138 11.54 -7.93 -6.57
CA ARG A 138 12.03 -9.20 -6.01
C ARG A 138 12.35 -9.12 -4.51
N ASP A 139 12.78 -7.94 -4.06
CA ASP A 139 13.19 -7.71 -2.68
C ASP A 139 12.00 -7.43 -1.74
N ARG A 140 10.74 -7.43 -2.24
CA ARG A 140 9.55 -7.20 -1.43
C ARG A 140 9.16 -8.44 -0.62
N ASP A 141 9.12 -8.27 0.70
CA ASP A 141 8.50 -9.25 1.61
C ASP A 141 6.98 -9.05 1.70
N GLY A 142 6.23 -10.13 1.50
CA GLY A 142 4.85 -10.16 1.05
C GLY A 142 3.76 -9.81 2.07
N LEU A 143 4.08 -9.08 3.14
CA LEU A 143 3.11 -8.76 4.20
C LEU A 143 2.86 -7.26 4.40
N VAL A 144 3.65 -6.35 3.80
CA VAL A 144 3.52 -4.91 4.05
C VAL A 144 3.67 -4.08 2.77
N GLY A 145 2.52 -3.63 2.23
CA GLY A 145 2.37 -2.34 1.55
C GLY A 145 2.87 -2.20 0.10
N GLU A 146 2.21 -1.29 -0.61
CA GLU A 146 2.66 -0.69 -1.87
C GLU A 146 4.01 0.00 -1.66
N GLY A 147 5.11 -0.76 -1.78
CA GLY A 147 6.45 -0.22 -1.63
C GLY A 147 6.81 0.82 -2.71
N VAL A 148 7.98 1.41 -2.55
CA VAL A 148 8.69 2.18 -3.59
C VAL A 148 8.76 1.33 -4.87
N GLY A 149 8.41 1.91 -6.02
CA GLY A 149 8.35 1.22 -7.32
C GLY A 149 6.96 0.75 -7.79
N ALA A 150 5.94 0.68 -6.92
CA ALA A 150 4.56 0.37 -7.34
C ALA A 150 4.02 1.41 -8.34
N ASP A 151 4.43 2.64 -8.10
CA ASP A 151 4.13 3.80 -8.91
C ASP A 151 4.71 3.72 -10.34
N TRP A 152 5.91 3.15 -10.50
CA TRP A 152 6.50 2.93 -11.83
C TRP A 152 5.67 1.93 -12.64
N GLU A 153 5.26 0.83 -12.02
CA GLU A 153 4.47 -0.22 -12.68
C GLU A 153 3.10 0.31 -13.11
N SER A 154 2.44 1.13 -12.28
CA SER A 154 1.15 1.74 -12.63
C SER A 154 1.27 2.64 -13.86
N VAL A 155 2.28 3.52 -13.89
CA VAL A 155 2.53 4.43 -15.03
C VAL A 155 2.90 3.65 -16.29
N TYR A 156 3.67 2.56 -16.17
CA TYR A 156 4.02 1.71 -17.31
C TYR A 156 2.79 1.03 -17.90
N LEU A 157 1.89 0.51 -17.06
CA LEU A 157 0.63 -0.09 -17.51
C LEU A 157 -0.29 0.93 -18.20
N GLU A 158 -0.41 2.14 -17.65
CA GLU A 158 -1.15 3.24 -18.27
C GLU A 158 -0.57 3.62 -19.64
N ALA A 159 0.76 3.67 -19.75
CA ALA A 159 1.43 3.98 -21.02
C ALA A 159 1.25 2.87 -22.07
N LEU A 160 1.25 1.61 -21.65
CA LEU A 160 0.92 0.49 -22.54
C LEU A 160 -0.52 0.56 -23.03
N ASP A 161 -1.48 0.83 -22.15
CA ASP A 161 -2.89 1.00 -22.53
C ASP A 161 -3.05 2.16 -23.55
N ALA A 162 -2.43 3.31 -23.28
CA ALA A 162 -2.51 4.50 -24.13
C ALA A 162 -1.85 4.33 -25.52
N THR A 163 -0.93 3.36 -25.66
CA THR A 163 -0.29 3.03 -26.95
C THR A 163 -0.95 1.87 -27.69
N GLY A 164 -2.13 1.42 -27.24
CA GLY A 164 -2.85 0.30 -27.86
C GLY A 164 -2.25 -1.08 -27.53
N ARG A 165 -1.31 -1.15 -26.56
CA ARG A 165 -0.69 -2.40 -26.09
C ARG A 165 -1.46 -2.99 -24.89
N GLY A 166 -2.79 -2.87 -24.89
CA GLY A 166 -3.66 -3.28 -23.78
C GLY A 166 -3.53 -4.76 -23.41
N GLU A 167 -3.40 -5.65 -24.39
CA GLU A 167 -3.14 -7.08 -24.16
C GLU A 167 -1.86 -7.33 -23.36
N HIS A 168 -0.80 -6.55 -23.62
CA HIS A 168 0.43 -6.63 -22.85
C HIS A 168 0.22 -6.12 -21.43
N ALA A 169 -0.48 -4.98 -21.28
CA ALA A 169 -0.80 -4.45 -19.96
C ALA A 169 -1.65 -5.44 -19.13
N GLN A 170 -2.62 -6.13 -19.73
CA GLN A 170 -3.42 -7.17 -19.07
C GLN A 170 -2.56 -8.33 -18.58
N ARG A 171 -1.64 -8.85 -19.42
CA ARG A 171 -0.71 -9.91 -18.99
C ARG A 171 0.17 -9.47 -17.81
N LEU A 172 0.62 -8.22 -17.79
CA LEU A 172 1.44 -7.69 -16.70
C LEU A 172 0.63 -7.49 -15.41
N ARG A 173 -0.61 -6.99 -15.49
CA ARG A 173 -1.52 -6.90 -14.33
C ARG A 173 -1.75 -8.26 -13.71
N TRP A 174 -2.03 -9.27 -14.54
CA TRP A 174 -2.25 -10.62 -14.07
C TRP A 174 -0.97 -11.24 -13.47
N ALA A 175 0.18 -11.10 -14.12
CA ALA A 175 1.44 -11.62 -13.60
C ALA A 175 1.82 -10.98 -12.25
N ALA A 176 1.61 -9.67 -12.10
CA ALA A 176 1.84 -8.97 -10.84
C ALA A 176 0.89 -9.45 -9.72
N PHE A 177 -0.36 -9.78 -10.06
CA PHE A 177 -1.27 -10.45 -9.14
C PHE A 177 -0.76 -11.86 -8.79
N GLU A 178 -0.39 -12.69 -9.76
CA GLU A 178 0.05 -14.06 -9.49
C GLU A 178 1.30 -14.11 -8.60
N GLU A 179 2.21 -13.16 -8.77
CA GLU A 179 3.47 -13.07 -8.03
C GLU A 179 3.27 -12.59 -6.59
N ARG A 180 2.35 -11.64 -6.35
CA ARG A 180 2.27 -10.89 -5.08
C ARG A 180 0.88 -10.84 -4.43
N LEU A 181 -0.13 -11.43 -5.05
CA LEU A 181 -1.54 -11.28 -4.71
C LEU A 181 -1.98 -9.80 -4.58
N SER A 182 -1.53 -8.95 -5.52
CA SER A 182 -1.89 -7.53 -5.50
C SER A 182 -3.37 -7.31 -5.85
N ALA A 183 -4.16 -6.89 -4.85
CA ALA A 183 -5.57 -6.56 -5.04
C ALA A 183 -5.78 -5.37 -6.00
N GLU A 184 -4.89 -4.37 -5.97
CA GLU A 184 -4.96 -3.25 -6.91
C GLU A 184 -4.85 -3.75 -8.37
N ARG A 185 -3.89 -4.64 -8.63
CA ARG A 185 -3.66 -5.18 -9.97
C ARG A 185 -4.77 -6.10 -10.43
N LEU A 186 -5.32 -6.92 -9.53
CA LEU A 186 -6.49 -7.72 -9.86
C LEU A 186 -7.71 -6.84 -10.18
N ARG A 187 -8.00 -5.79 -9.40
CA ARG A 187 -9.10 -4.85 -9.73
C ARG A 187 -8.88 -4.20 -11.09
N ALA A 188 -7.67 -3.72 -11.36
CA ALA A 188 -7.34 -3.09 -12.64
C ALA A 188 -7.42 -4.06 -13.83
N TYR A 189 -7.14 -5.35 -13.61
CA TYR A 189 -7.31 -6.42 -14.59
C TYR A 189 -8.80 -6.64 -14.88
N LEU A 190 -9.60 -6.91 -13.84
CA LEU A 190 -11.03 -7.21 -13.94
C LEU A 190 -11.82 -6.06 -14.57
N GLN A 191 -11.53 -4.81 -14.21
CA GLN A 191 -12.19 -3.61 -14.77
C GLN A 191 -12.05 -3.44 -16.29
N LYS A 192 -11.11 -4.13 -16.92
CA LYS A 192 -10.83 -4.04 -18.36
C LYS A 192 -11.36 -5.24 -19.14
N LEU A 193 -11.90 -6.24 -18.46
CA LEU A 193 -12.52 -7.39 -19.09
C LEU A 193 -13.94 -7.05 -19.55
N PRO A 194 -14.45 -7.71 -20.61
CA PRO A 194 -15.86 -7.70 -20.92
C PRO A 194 -16.70 -8.22 -19.74
N ASP A 195 -17.94 -7.72 -19.63
CA ASP A 195 -18.92 -8.26 -18.69
C ASP A 195 -19.01 -9.80 -18.83
N PHE A 196 -19.11 -10.51 -17.70
CA PHE A 196 -19.12 -11.98 -17.54
C PHE A 196 -17.75 -12.67 -17.57
N GLU A 197 -16.74 -12.14 -18.27
CA GLU A 197 -15.38 -12.69 -18.20
C GLU A 197 -14.69 -12.35 -16.87
N ASP A 198 -15.07 -11.21 -16.28
CA ASP A 198 -14.62 -10.76 -14.97
C ASP A 198 -14.93 -11.75 -13.85
N VAL A 199 -16.13 -12.33 -13.82
CA VAL A 199 -16.52 -13.32 -12.80
C VAL A 199 -15.67 -14.59 -12.90
N LEU A 200 -15.41 -15.08 -14.11
CA LEU A 200 -14.57 -16.27 -14.32
C LEU A 200 -13.10 -15.99 -13.96
N ALA A 201 -12.61 -14.79 -14.30
CA ALA A 201 -11.28 -14.34 -13.95
C ALA A 201 -11.11 -14.15 -12.44
N GLU A 202 -12.13 -13.62 -11.75
CA GLU A 202 -12.14 -13.46 -10.30
C GLU A 202 -12.09 -14.82 -9.61
N GLU A 203 -12.91 -15.79 -10.03
CA GLU A 203 -12.86 -17.14 -9.45
C GLU A 203 -11.48 -17.79 -9.65
N ARG A 204 -10.89 -17.66 -10.85
CA ARG A 204 -9.52 -18.12 -11.12
C ARG A 204 -8.50 -17.43 -10.20
N ALA A 205 -8.70 -16.14 -9.89
CA ALA A 205 -7.82 -15.41 -8.99
C ALA A 205 -7.95 -15.93 -7.55
N MET A 206 -9.16 -16.28 -7.11
CA MET A 206 -9.38 -16.88 -5.79
C MET A 206 -8.75 -18.27 -5.68
N ASP A 207 -8.87 -19.11 -6.72
CA ASP A 207 -8.21 -20.42 -6.77
C ASP A 207 -6.68 -20.29 -6.74
N HIS A 208 -6.12 -19.30 -7.44
CA HIS A 208 -4.68 -19.00 -7.36
C HIS A 208 -4.27 -18.59 -5.94
N ALA A 209 -5.07 -17.74 -5.27
CA ALA A 209 -4.80 -17.32 -3.91
C ALA A 209 -4.82 -18.50 -2.92
N LEU A 210 -5.70 -19.49 -3.09
CA LEU A 210 -5.73 -20.70 -2.26
C LEU A 210 -4.44 -21.54 -2.38
N ALA A 211 -3.88 -21.61 -3.58
CA ALA A 211 -2.64 -22.34 -3.87
C ALA A 211 -1.36 -21.53 -3.58
N PHE A 212 -1.49 -20.25 -3.19
CA PHE A 212 -0.34 -19.37 -3.03
C PHE A 212 0.57 -19.83 -1.88
N ARG A 213 1.88 -19.87 -2.11
CA ARG A 213 2.84 -20.50 -1.20
C ARG A 213 2.77 -19.94 0.22
N ASN A 214 2.68 -18.61 0.39
CA ASN A 214 2.65 -17.98 1.71
C ASN A 214 1.21 -17.89 2.23
N PHE A 215 0.89 -18.64 3.30
CA PHE A 215 -0.42 -18.65 3.93
C PHE A 215 -0.87 -17.25 4.37
N SER A 216 -0.01 -16.49 5.04
CA SER A 216 -0.36 -15.20 5.62
C SER A 216 -0.64 -14.14 4.55
N THR A 217 0.14 -14.12 3.46
CA THR A 217 -0.12 -13.27 2.30
C THR A 217 -1.45 -13.64 1.63
N ALA A 218 -1.73 -14.94 1.47
CA ALA A 218 -2.99 -15.42 0.91
C ALA A 218 -4.20 -15.03 1.78
N LEU A 219 -4.11 -15.23 3.10
CA LEU A 219 -5.16 -14.87 4.03
C LEU A 219 -5.38 -13.34 4.05
N TYR A 220 -4.31 -12.55 4.04
CA TYR A 220 -4.40 -11.09 3.95
C TYR A 220 -5.12 -10.64 2.67
N PHE A 221 -4.76 -11.20 1.52
CA PHE A 221 -5.43 -10.92 0.26
C PHE A 221 -6.92 -11.29 0.31
N LEU A 222 -7.26 -12.52 0.71
CA LEU A 222 -8.65 -12.98 0.74
C LEU A 222 -9.50 -12.19 1.74
N HIS A 223 -8.92 -11.73 2.84
CA HIS A 223 -9.60 -10.85 3.80
C HIS A 223 -9.82 -9.44 3.24
N THR A 224 -8.84 -8.87 2.54
CA THR A 224 -8.93 -7.52 1.94
C THR A 224 -9.69 -7.48 0.62
N TRP A 225 -9.88 -8.63 -0.04
CA TRP A 225 -10.76 -8.87 -1.19
C TRP A 225 -12.19 -9.31 -0.78
N PRO A 226 -12.58 -9.12 0.48
CA PRO A 226 -13.67 -9.85 1.17
C PRO A 226 -14.12 -11.24 0.64
N ALA A 227 -13.21 -12.11 0.20
CA ALA A 227 -13.53 -13.46 -0.29
C ALA A 227 -13.70 -14.46 0.87
N HIS A 228 -14.68 -14.23 1.76
CA HIS A 228 -14.84 -14.97 3.03
C HIS A 228 -14.89 -16.50 2.86
N ARG A 229 -15.61 -17.00 1.84
CA ARG A 229 -15.67 -18.43 1.53
C ARG A 229 -14.29 -19.02 1.21
N HIS A 230 -13.48 -18.29 0.44
CA HIS A 230 -12.13 -18.71 0.08
C HIS A 230 -11.17 -18.59 1.28
N ALA A 231 -11.27 -17.52 2.07
CA ALA A 231 -10.50 -17.39 3.31
C ALA A 231 -10.78 -18.55 4.27
N ALA A 232 -12.05 -18.95 4.45
CA ALA A 232 -12.42 -20.11 5.26
C ALA A 232 -11.80 -21.41 4.71
N ARG A 233 -11.94 -21.67 3.40
CA ARG A 233 -11.31 -22.83 2.72
C ARG A 233 -9.80 -22.87 2.96
N LEU A 234 -9.10 -21.74 2.83
CA LEU A 234 -7.66 -21.63 3.07
C LEU A 234 -7.32 -22.01 4.52
N VAL A 235 -8.03 -21.45 5.49
CA VAL A 235 -7.82 -21.70 6.92
C VAL A 235 -8.04 -23.17 7.26
N LEU A 236 -9.13 -23.77 6.79
CA LEU A 236 -9.45 -25.18 7.05
C LEU A 236 -8.42 -26.11 6.40
N ALA A 237 -8.02 -25.86 5.15
CA ALA A 237 -7.09 -26.73 4.44
C ALA A 237 -5.64 -26.63 4.95
N ARG A 238 -5.21 -25.45 5.39
CA ARG A 238 -3.80 -25.13 5.69
C ARG A 238 -3.60 -24.63 7.11
N HIS A 239 -4.46 -25.04 8.04
CA HIS A 239 -4.47 -24.57 9.43
C HIS A 239 -3.11 -24.70 10.15
N ALA A 240 -2.30 -25.71 9.78
CA ALA A 240 -0.99 -25.95 10.38
C ALA A 240 0.05 -24.87 10.04
N GLU A 241 -0.20 -24.06 9.00
CA GLU A 241 0.69 -22.98 8.55
C GLU A 241 0.38 -21.63 9.22
N ILE A 242 -0.66 -21.55 10.07
CA ILE A 242 -1.08 -20.30 10.71
C ILE A 242 0.00 -19.83 11.70
N ASP A 243 0.64 -18.71 11.40
CA ASP A 243 1.49 -18.00 12.37
C ASP A 243 0.64 -17.20 13.36
N GLY A 244 0.38 -17.78 14.53
CA GLY A 244 -0.37 -17.17 15.62
C GLY A 244 0.18 -15.83 16.14
N ASN A 245 1.41 -15.46 15.79
CA ASN A 245 2.01 -14.19 16.17
C ASN A 245 1.49 -12.99 15.32
N LEU A 246 0.88 -13.25 14.16
CA LEU A 246 0.36 -12.25 13.22
C LEU A 246 -1.02 -11.70 13.63
N TYR A 247 -1.15 -11.24 14.88
CA TYR A 247 -2.40 -10.74 15.45
C TYR A 247 -3.12 -9.70 14.57
N TYR A 248 -2.37 -8.79 13.94
CA TYR A 248 -2.90 -7.73 13.09
C TYR A 248 -3.67 -8.26 11.87
N LEU A 249 -3.38 -9.49 11.43
CA LEU A 249 -4.05 -10.18 10.36
C LEU A 249 -5.13 -11.12 10.91
N LEU A 250 -4.78 -11.95 11.90
CA LEU A 250 -5.65 -13.03 12.36
C LEU A 250 -6.90 -12.54 13.10
N ASP A 251 -6.80 -11.49 13.93
CA ASP A 251 -7.97 -10.96 14.66
C ASP A 251 -9.04 -10.37 13.73
N PRO A 252 -8.73 -9.48 12.78
CA PRO A 252 -9.75 -8.99 11.84
C PRO A 252 -10.23 -10.08 10.87
N ALA A 253 -9.35 -10.99 10.42
CA ALA A 253 -9.76 -12.12 9.58
C ALA A 253 -10.75 -13.03 10.32
N ALA A 254 -10.46 -13.40 11.56
CA ALA A 254 -11.35 -14.22 12.38
C ALA A 254 -12.72 -13.58 12.55
N ARG A 255 -12.78 -12.27 12.89
CA ARG A 255 -14.06 -11.54 13.00
C ARG A 255 -14.86 -11.57 11.72
N SER A 256 -14.21 -11.39 10.58
CA SER A 256 -14.89 -11.42 9.27
C SER A 256 -15.46 -12.79 8.90
N LEU A 257 -14.95 -13.87 9.51
CA LEU A 257 -15.38 -15.24 9.25
C LEU A 257 -16.45 -15.74 10.23
N GLU A 258 -16.68 -15.09 11.38
CA GLU A 258 -17.58 -15.62 12.42
C GLU A 258 -18.99 -15.96 11.93
N GLY A 259 -19.56 -15.12 11.07
CA GLY A 259 -20.89 -15.34 10.50
C GLY A 259 -20.92 -16.28 9.28
N ALA A 260 -19.80 -16.42 8.57
CA ALA A 260 -19.73 -17.20 7.33
C ALA A 260 -19.22 -18.63 7.57
N ASP A 261 -18.20 -18.79 8.42
CA ASP A 261 -17.57 -20.04 8.78
C ASP A 261 -17.01 -19.96 10.22
N PRO A 262 -17.82 -20.32 11.25
CA PRO A 262 -17.44 -20.20 12.66
C PRO A 262 -16.28 -21.14 13.04
N LEU A 263 -16.08 -22.24 12.30
CA LEU A 263 -14.98 -23.17 12.51
C LEU A 263 -13.65 -22.54 12.09
N ALA A 264 -13.58 -21.97 10.88
CA ALA A 264 -12.40 -21.25 10.40
C ALA A 264 -12.04 -20.07 11.33
N ALA A 265 -13.02 -19.27 11.75
CA ALA A 265 -12.81 -18.19 12.72
C ALA A 265 -12.21 -18.72 14.04
N THR A 266 -12.72 -19.86 14.53
CA THR A 266 -12.22 -20.51 15.74
C THR A 266 -10.76 -20.96 15.58
N LEU A 267 -10.38 -21.54 14.45
CA LEU A 267 -8.99 -21.99 14.20
C LEU A 267 -7.99 -20.81 14.23
N LEU A 268 -8.33 -19.69 13.61
CA LEU A 268 -7.50 -18.47 13.66
C LEU A 268 -7.31 -17.96 15.10
N ARG A 269 -8.40 -17.94 15.89
CA ARG A 269 -8.36 -17.55 17.31
C ARG A 269 -7.53 -18.51 18.15
N ARG A 270 -7.68 -19.82 17.92
CA ARG A 270 -6.90 -20.87 18.61
C ARG A 270 -5.41 -20.74 18.33
N ALA A 271 -5.00 -20.46 17.10
CA ALA A 271 -3.59 -20.23 16.76
C ALA A 271 -2.99 -19.04 17.54
N MET A 272 -3.72 -17.92 17.68
CA MET A 272 -3.28 -16.77 18.49
C MET A 272 -3.16 -17.10 19.98
N ILE A 273 -4.08 -17.92 20.51
CA ILE A 273 -4.03 -18.39 21.90
C ILE A 273 -2.80 -19.28 22.11
N GLU A 274 -2.56 -20.23 21.21
CA GLU A 274 -1.45 -21.18 21.29
C GLU A 274 -0.09 -20.49 21.19
N ASP A 275 0.11 -19.56 20.25
CA ASP A 275 1.34 -18.75 20.16
C ASP A 275 1.58 -17.95 21.45
N THR A 276 0.52 -17.32 21.97
CA THR A 276 0.60 -16.53 23.20
C THR A 276 1.00 -17.37 24.40
N LEU A 277 0.40 -18.56 24.57
CA LEU A 277 0.68 -19.43 25.70
C LEU A 277 2.02 -20.14 25.54
N SER A 278 2.33 -20.70 24.37
CA SER A 278 3.60 -21.38 24.10
C SER A 278 4.79 -20.44 24.27
N GLY A 279 4.69 -19.20 23.77
CA GLY A 279 5.71 -18.16 23.96
C GLY A 279 5.71 -17.49 25.33
N ALA A 280 4.84 -17.90 26.26
CA ALA A 280 4.66 -17.28 27.59
C ALA A 280 4.53 -15.74 27.54
N LYS A 281 3.85 -15.22 26.50
CA LYS A 281 3.70 -13.78 26.21
C LYS A 281 2.68 -13.15 27.17
N SER A 282 3.04 -12.98 28.44
CA SER A 282 2.15 -12.55 29.52
C SER A 282 1.37 -11.25 29.22
N LYS A 283 2.01 -10.29 28.53
CA LYS A 283 1.36 -9.04 28.08
C LYS A 283 0.16 -9.28 27.14
N ARG A 284 0.10 -10.42 26.45
CA ARG A 284 -0.98 -10.82 25.53
C ARG A 284 -2.04 -11.71 26.17
N TYR A 285 -1.91 -12.12 27.44
CA TYR A 285 -2.85 -13.05 28.08
C TYR A 285 -4.30 -12.54 28.12
N ARG A 286 -4.51 -11.23 28.28
CA ARG A 286 -5.86 -10.63 28.22
C ARG A 286 -6.51 -10.82 26.84
N HIS A 287 -5.74 -10.69 25.77
CA HIS A 287 -6.23 -10.90 24.41
C HIS A 287 -6.51 -12.39 24.17
N ALA A 288 -5.61 -13.29 24.58
CA ALA A 288 -5.83 -14.73 24.48
C ALA A 288 -7.07 -15.20 25.28
N ALA A 289 -7.30 -14.63 26.47
CA ALA A 289 -8.49 -14.96 27.27
C ALA A 289 -9.79 -14.52 26.57
N ARG A 290 -9.79 -13.33 25.94
CA ARG A 290 -10.90 -12.87 25.10
C ARG A 290 -11.13 -13.80 23.91
N HIS A 291 -10.08 -14.19 23.20
CA HIS A 291 -10.18 -15.14 22.09
C HIS A 291 -10.74 -16.49 22.53
N LEU A 292 -10.40 -16.96 23.74
CA LEU A 292 -10.97 -18.21 24.26
C LEU A 292 -12.48 -18.07 24.51
N ALA A 293 -12.94 -16.94 25.03
CA ALA A 293 -14.35 -16.65 25.22
C ALA A 293 -15.11 -16.53 23.87
N GLU A 294 -14.50 -15.89 22.86
CA GLU A 294 -15.05 -15.84 21.50
C GLU A 294 -15.17 -17.25 20.89
N CYS A 295 -14.14 -18.10 21.03
CA CYS A 295 -14.22 -19.50 20.64
C CYS A 295 -15.35 -20.26 21.36
N GLN A 296 -15.60 -19.95 22.64
CA GLN A 296 -16.69 -20.56 23.39
C GLN A 296 -18.06 -20.11 22.87
N SER A 297 -18.22 -18.84 22.49
CA SER A 297 -19.47 -18.35 21.90
C SER A 297 -19.73 -18.88 20.49
N LEU A 298 -18.68 -19.20 19.73
CA LEU A 298 -18.79 -19.78 18.39
C LEU A 298 -19.08 -21.29 18.41
N ALA A 299 -18.68 -22.00 19.48
CA ALA A 299 -18.79 -23.45 19.55
C ALA A 299 -20.21 -24.01 19.26
N PRO A 300 -21.33 -23.41 19.75
CA PRO A 300 -22.67 -23.88 19.41
C PRO A 300 -23.09 -23.65 17.95
N LEU A 301 -22.39 -22.77 17.22
CA LEU A 301 -22.66 -22.47 15.81
C LEU A 301 -21.94 -23.44 14.87
N ILE A 302 -20.97 -24.22 15.39
CA ILE A 302 -20.23 -25.22 14.63
C ILE A 302 -21.03 -26.52 14.68
N SER A 303 -21.58 -26.92 13.53
CA SER A 303 -22.39 -28.16 13.42
C SER A 303 -21.52 -29.41 13.26
N ASP A 304 -20.32 -29.25 12.69
CA ASP A 304 -19.33 -30.31 12.46
C ASP A 304 -17.93 -29.73 12.65
N ASP A 305 -17.17 -30.27 13.60
CA ASP A 305 -15.76 -29.90 13.82
C ASP A 305 -14.82 -30.55 12.78
N GLY A 306 -15.31 -31.49 11.96
CA GLY A 306 -14.54 -32.18 10.93
C GLY A 306 -13.32 -32.91 11.53
N PRO A 307 -12.09 -32.70 11.00
CA PRO A 307 -10.87 -33.29 11.54
C PRO A 307 -10.33 -32.55 12.77
N PHE A 308 -10.95 -31.43 13.18
CA PHE A 308 -10.46 -30.58 14.25
C PHE A 308 -11.03 -31.00 15.60
N GLU A 309 -10.30 -30.68 16.67
CA GLU A 309 -10.77 -30.98 18.01
C GLU A 309 -11.94 -30.05 18.41
N THR A 310 -12.88 -30.59 19.18
CA THR A 310 -13.99 -29.82 19.74
C THR A 310 -13.49 -28.73 20.70
N HIS A 311 -14.32 -27.72 20.98
CA HIS A 311 -13.96 -26.67 21.95
C HIS A 311 -13.59 -27.25 23.34
N ALA A 312 -14.32 -28.26 23.81
CA ALA A 312 -14.04 -28.91 25.08
C ALA A 312 -12.68 -29.63 25.09
N ALA A 313 -12.34 -30.33 24.00
CA ALA A 313 -11.05 -30.99 23.84
C ALA A 313 -9.90 -29.98 23.80
N PHE A 314 -10.06 -28.87 23.07
CA PHE A 314 -9.08 -27.78 23.02
C PHE A 314 -8.80 -27.19 24.41
N VAL A 315 -9.85 -26.86 25.18
CA VAL A 315 -9.69 -26.32 26.54
C VAL A 315 -9.01 -27.32 27.47
N ALA A 316 -9.36 -28.61 27.39
CA ALA A 316 -8.73 -29.66 28.18
C ALA A 316 -7.23 -29.78 27.87
N ARG A 317 -6.85 -29.76 26.59
CA ARG A 317 -5.46 -29.78 26.13
C ARG A 317 -4.69 -28.54 26.59
N LEU A 318 -5.28 -27.35 26.46
CA LEU A 318 -4.67 -26.12 26.98
C LEU A 318 -4.45 -26.19 28.50
N ARG A 319 -5.41 -26.71 29.28
CA ARG A 319 -5.25 -26.87 30.73
C ARG A 319 -4.12 -27.84 31.07
N ALA A 320 -4.02 -28.96 30.35
CA ALA A 320 -2.95 -29.93 30.55
C ALA A 320 -1.56 -29.34 30.23
N GLY A 321 -1.40 -28.65 29.10
CA GLY A 321 -0.11 -28.09 28.68
C GLY A 321 0.28 -26.76 29.34
N HIS A 322 -0.71 -25.98 29.80
CA HIS A 322 -0.50 -24.60 30.26
C HIS A 322 -1.18 -24.28 31.60
N GLY A 323 -1.56 -25.29 32.39
CA GLY A 323 -2.23 -25.11 33.69
C GLY A 323 -1.50 -24.19 34.68
N ARG A 324 -0.17 -24.13 34.62
CA ARG A 324 0.66 -23.27 35.49
C ARG A 324 0.62 -21.78 35.13
N LYS A 325 0.03 -21.39 33.99
CA LYS A 325 -0.11 -19.99 33.57
C LYS A 325 -1.31 -19.34 34.28
N ILE A 326 -1.25 -19.25 35.61
CA ILE A 326 -2.35 -18.82 36.48
C ILE A 326 -2.95 -17.48 36.02
N GLY A 327 -2.10 -16.50 35.66
CA GLY A 327 -2.58 -15.19 35.19
C GLY A 327 -3.46 -15.25 33.94
N PHE A 328 -3.26 -16.22 33.05
CA PHE A 328 -4.17 -16.45 31.92
C PHE A 328 -5.50 -17.06 32.40
N TRP A 329 -5.45 -18.11 33.21
CA TRP A 329 -6.65 -18.80 33.69
C TRP A 329 -7.55 -17.92 34.56
N THR A 330 -6.98 -17.03 35.38
CA THR A 330 -7.74 -16.03 36.12
C THR A 330 -8.54 -15.13 35.17
N LEU A 331 -7.90 -14.60 34.11
CA LEU A 331 -8.57 -13.75 33.12
C LEU A 331 -9.68 -14.50 32.35
N THR A 332 -9.53 -15.81 32.11
CA THR A 332 -10.59 -16.61 31.46
C THR A 332 -11.82 -16.78 32.35
N ALA A 333 -11.64 -16.94 33.67
CA ALA A 333 -12.75 -17.03 34.61
C ALA A 333 -13.51 -15.71 34.70
N ASP A 334 -12.79 -14.58 34.71
CA ASP A 334 -13.39 -13.24 34.73
C ASP A 334 -14.17 -12.95 33.43
N THR A 335 -13.64 -13.35 32.28
CA THR A 335 -14.27 -13.11 30.97
C THR A 335 -15.52 -13.97 30.76
N ALA A 336 -15.54 -15.21 31.29
CA ALA A 336 -16.72 -16.07 31.24
C ALA A 336 -17.91 -15.53 32.06
N GLY A 337 -17.65 -14.66 33.05
CA GLY A 337 -18.69 -13.97 33.83
C GLY A 337 -19.31 -12.76 33.12
N VAL A 338 -18.70 -12.26 32.04
CA VAL A 338 -19.16 -11.09 31.28
C VAL A 338 -19.71 -11.56 29.93
N ARG A 339 -21.04 -11.59 29.77
CA ARG A 339 -21.66 -11.87 28.46
C ARG A 339 -21.19 -10.84 27.43
N PRO A 340 -20.76 -11.23 26.21
CA PRO A 340 -20.46 -10.27 25.16
C PRO A 340 -21.73 -9.55 24.72
N SER A 341 -21.66 -8.23 24.72
CA SER A 341 -22.70 -7.32 24.21
C SER A 341 -22.82 -7.47 22.69
N ILE A 342 -23.94 -8.02 22.23
CA ILE A 342 -24.34 -8.02 20.82
C ILE A 342 -24.63 -6.56 20.41
N PRO A 343 -24.07 -6.02 19.31
CA PRO A 343 -24.46 -4.71 18.82
C PRO A 343 -25.89 -4.80 18.28
N ALA A 344 -26.76 -3.93 18.78
CA ALA A 344 -28.14 -3.83 18.34
C ALA A 344 -28.19 -3.55 16.82
N ALA A 345 -28.93 -4.39 16.09
CA ALA A 345 -29.31 -4.10 14.72
C ALA A 345 -30.19 -2.85 14.73
N SER A 346 -29.71 -1.77 14.12
CA SER A 346 -30.53 -0.61 13.80
C SER A 346 -31.53 -1.01 12.73
N GLN A 347 -32.81 -0.79 13.02
CA GLN A 347 -33.94 -0.89 12.10
C GLN A 347 -33.88 0.17 11.00
#